data_AF-A0A7Y4WZ78-F1
#
_entry.id   AF-A0A7Y4WZ78-F1
#
_cell.length_a   1.000
_cell.length_b   1.000
_cell.length_c   1.000
_cell.angle_alpha   90.00
_cell.angle_beta   90.00
_cell.angle_gamma   90.00
#
_symmetry.space_group_name_H-M   'P 1'
#
loop_
_entity.id
_entity.type
_entity.pdbx_description
1 polymer ?
#
loop_
_entity_poly.entity_id
_entity_poly.type
_entity_poly.pdbx_seq_one_letter_code
_entity_poly.pdbx_strand_id
1 'polypeptide(L)'
;MDQFQNTNPNPTSSLFQMNLDAQNSYNLRSSASWAKVLGVVGILTGAILIIMMGITLSRIEEVDRYSRYDRNTIQEIFAAKTGLWIMIISGIIFIIGGVFSFNFGNRINAALKSNDQDGLNAGFAALRNYFALRGITLIIVLILFLIGLANMV
;
A
#
# COMPACT_ATOMS: atom_id res chain seq x y z
N MET A 1 69.26 16.57 3.49
CA MET A 1 68.98 15.23 4.05
C MET A 1 67.48 15.17 4.20
N ASP A 2 66.82 14.72 3.14
CA ASP A 2 65.37 14.80 2.98
C ASP A 2 64.74 13.56 3.60
N GLN A 3 64.01 13.73 4.70
CA GLN A 3 63.16 12.67 5.25
C GLN A 3 61.74 12.85 4.72
N PHE A 4 61.41 12.07 3.70
CA PHE A 4 60.06 11.89 3.21
C PHE A 4 59.20 11.25 4.33
N GLN A 5 58.39 12.08 5.00
CA GLN A 5 57.29 11.61 5.82
C GLN A 5 56.27 10.90 4.93
N ASN A 6 56.38 9.58 4.87
CA ASN A 6 55.38 8.70 4.28
C ASN A 6 54.15 8.71 5.20
N THR A 7 53.31 9.73 5.06
CA THR A 7 51.99 9.78 5.68
C THR A 7 51.09 8.83 4.90
N ASN A 8 51.15 7.55 5.24
CA ASN A 8 50.20 6.56 4.76
C ASN A 8 48.82 6.95 5.33
N PRO A 9 47.86 7.46 4.53
CA PRO A 9 46.54 7.74 5.05
C PRO A 9 45.87 6.38 5.22
N ASN A 10 45.83 5.93 6.47
CA ASN A 10 45.12 4.74 6.89
C ASN A 10 43.68 4.78 6.31
N PRO A 11 43.29 3.90 5.37
CA PRO A 11 41.95 3.93 4.80
C PRO A 11 41.00 3.19 5.76
N THR A 12 40.83 3.73 6.97
CA THR A 12 39.88 3.22 7.97
C THR A 12 38.57 4.00 7.96
N SER A 13 38.13 4.47 6.78
CA SER A 13 36.87 5.20 6.62
C SER A 13 35.91 4.53 5.62
N SER A 14 35.99 3.21 5.49
CA SER A 14 35.08 2.42 4.63
C SER A 14 34.72 1.05 5.22
N LEU A 15 35.01 0.80 6.51
CA LEU A 15 34.69 -0.49 7.15
C LEU A 15 33.22 -0.64 7.60
N PHE A 16 32.48 0.47 7.63
CA PHE A 16 31.02 0.51 7.77
C PHE A 16 30.34 0.96 6.46
N GLN A 17 31.04 0.79 5.33
CA GLN A 17 30.46 0.87 4.00
C GLN A 17 29.48 -0.31 3.88
N MET A 18 28.22 -0.05 4.25
CA MET A 18 27.06 -0.93 4.19
C MET A 18 27.42 -2.38 3.80
N ASN A 19 27.64 -3.25 4.80
CA ASN A 19 27.83 -4.69 4.58
C ASN A 19 26.49 -5.36 4.17
N LEU A 20 25.72 -4.70 3.31
CA LEU A 20 24.82 -5.39 2.42
C LEU A 20 25.70 -5.91 1.30
N ASP A 21 25.78 -7.22 1.19
CA ASP A 21 26.22 -7.89 -0.03
C ASP A 21 25.56 -7.21 -1.25
N ALA A 22 26.32 -7.01 -2.33
CA ALA A 22 25.83 -6.41 -3.57
C ALA A 22 24.55 -7.12 -4.06
N GLN A 23 24.45 -8.43 -3.81
CA GLN A 23 23.26 -9.23 -4.09
C GLN A 23 22.03 -8.79 -3.27
N ASN A 24 22.21 -8.53 -1.98
CA ASN A 24 21.13 -8.08 -1.10
C ASN A 24 20.64 -6.68 -1.51
N SER A 25 21.56 -5.78 -1.84
CA SER A 25 21.23 -4.42 -2.31
C SER A 25 20.44 -4.46 -3.63
N TYR A 26 20.82 -5.36 -4.55
CA TYR A 26 20.12 -5.56 -5.80
C TYR A 26 18.68 -6.05 -5.59
N ASN A 27 18.50 -7.09 -4.77
CA ASN A 27 17.18 -7.64 -4.46
C ASN A 27 16.28 -6.59 -3.81
N LEU A 28 16.81 -5.83 -2.84
CA LEU A 28 16.07 -4.81 -2.13
C LEU A 28 15.65 -3.66 -3.05
N ARG A 29 16.53 -3.25 -3.97
CA ARG A 29 16.22 -2.24 -5.00
C ARG A 29 15.12 -2.71 -5.95
N SER A 30 15.16 -3.99 -6.35
CA SER A 30 14.11 -4.61 -7.17
C SER A 30 12.77 -4.63 -6.44
N SER A 31 12.72 -5.15 -5.21
CA SER A 31 11.52 -5.16 -4.37
C SER A 31 10.95 -3.77 -4.14
N ALA A 32 11.82 -2.77 -3.88
CA ALA A 32 11.40 -1.38 -3.68
C ALA A 32 10.84 -0.75 -4.96
N SER A 33 11.27 -1.19 -6.14
CA SER A 33 10.74 -0.75 -7.42
C SER A 33 9.35 -1.33 -7.67
N TRP A 34 9.16 -2.63 -7.42
CA TRP A 34 7.84 -3.27 -7.49
C TRP A 34 6.86 -2.71 -6.47
N ALA A 35 7.32 -2.38 -5.25
CA ALA A 35 6.47 -1.77 -4.24
C ALA A 35 5.95 -0.38 -4.65
N LYS A 36 6.74 0.40 -5.41
CA LYS A 36 6.25 1.65 -5.99
C LYS A 36 5.17 1.42 -7.03
N VAL A 37 5.36 0.43 -7.92
CA VAL A 37 4.36 0.05 -8.92
C VAL A 37 3.05 -0.38 -8.23
N LEU A 38 3.14 -1.30 -7.28
CA LEU A 38 1.98 -1.73 -6.47
C LEU A 38 1.34 -0.58 -5.70
N GLY A 39 2.15 0.37 -5.23
CA GLY A 39 1.68 1.56 -4.55
C GLY A 39 0.79 2.44 -5.44
N VAL A 40 1.29 2.77 -6.64
CA VAL A 40 0.54 3.56 -7.62
C VAL A 40 -0.70 2.82 -8.09
N VAL A 41 -0.59 1.53 -8.43
CA VAL A 41 -1.74 0.71 -8.86
C VAL A 41 -2.79 0.66 -7.76
N GLY A 42 -2.41 0.42 -6.50
CA GLY A 42 -3.36 0.39 -5.38
C GLY A 42 -4.08 1.72 -5.18
N ILE A 43 -3.38 2.85 -5.27
CA ILE A 43 -3.99 4.19 -5.20
C ILE A 43 -4.97 4.40 -6.35
N LEU A 44 -4.60 4.05 -7.59
CA LEU A 44 -5.47 4.17 -8.75
C LEU A 44 -6.71 3.29 -8.63
N THR A 45 -6.55 2.02 -8.23
CA THR A 45 -7.67 1.12 -7.98
C THR A 45 -8.62 1.71 -6.94
N GLY A 46 -8.11 2.20 -5.82
CA GLY A 46 -8.95 2.78 -4.79
C GLY A 46 -9.66 4.07 -5.23
N ALA A 47 -9.00 4.93 -6.01
CA ALA A 47 -9.61 6.11 -6.60
C ALA A 47 -10.74 5.74 -7.59
N ILE A 48 -10.52 4.73 -8.44
CA ILE A 48 -11.54 4.22 -9.37
C ILE A 48 -12.75 3.69 -8.60
N LEU A 49 -12.55 2.95 -7.50
CA LEU A 49 -13.66 2.45 -6.67
C LEU A 49 -14.49 3.59 -6.06
N ILE A 50 -13.85 4.67 -5.60
CA ILE A 50 -14.55 5.84 -5.06
C ILE A 50 -15.31 6.58 -6.17
N ILE A 51 -14.73 6.73 -7.36
CA ILE A 51 -15.41 7.37 -8.50
C ILE A 51 -16.62 6.54 -8.93
N MET A 52 -16.45 5.22 -9.06
CA MET A 52 -17.55 4.30 -9.37
C MET A 52 -18.69 4.41 -8.35
N MET A 53 -18.39 4.63 -7.07
CA MET A 53 -19.39 4.83 -6.03
C MET A 53 -20.25 6.06 -6.29
N GLY A 54 -19.63 7.18 -6.62
CA GLY A 54 -20.36 8.41 -6.97
C GLY A 54 -21.28 8.21 -8.18
N ILE A 55 -20.80 7.49 -9.20
CA ILE A 55 -21.60 7.16 -10.38
C ILE A 55 -22.78 6.25 -9.98
N THR A 56 -22.55 5.16 -9.24
CA THR A 56 -23.61 4.23 -8.85
C THR A 56 -24.64 4.89 -7.93
N LEU A 57 -24.21 5.74 -6.98
CA LEU A 57 -25.12 6.51 -6.13
C LEU A 57 -26.06 7.39 -6.97
N SER A 58 -25.53 8.11 -7.96
CA SER A 58 -26.34 8.97 -8.83
C SER A 58 -27.43 8.19 -9.59
N ARG A 59 -27.14 6.92 -9.94
CA ARG A 59 -28.09 6.03 -10.61
C ARG A 59 -29.16 5.50 -9.66
N ILE A 60 -28.80 5.18 -8.41
CA ILE A 60 -29.78 4.74 -7.40
C ILE A 60 -30.76 5.87 -7.07
N GLU A 61 -30.29 7.11 -6.94
CA GLU A 61 -31.17 8.28 -6.70
C GLU A 61 -32.13 8.56 -7.86
N GLU A 62 -31.72 8.24 -9.10
CA GLU A 62 -32.60 8.28 -10.26
C GLU A 62 -33.72 7.24 -10.12
N VAL A 63 -33.40 5.98 -9.85
CA VAL A 63 -34.38 4.89 -9.69
C VAL A 63 -35.32 5.10 -8.51
N ASP A 64 -34.81 5.53 -7.35
CA ASP A 64 -35.62 5.75 -6.13
C ASP A 64 -36.71 6.82 -6.31
N ARG A 65 -36.47 7.81 -7.19
CA ARG A 65 -37.48 8.84 -7.53
C ARG A 65 -38.65 8.28 -8.34
N TYR A 66 -38.42 7.27 -9.17
CA TYR A 66 -39.44 6.70 -10.05
C TYR A 66 -40.14 5.46 -9.48
N SER A 67 -39.49 4.72 -8.58
CA SER A 67 -39.93 3.37 -8.19
C SER A 67 -40.63 3.26 -6.83
N ARG A 68 -41.24 4.33 -6.31
CA ARG A 68 -41.84 4.40 -4.96
C ARG A 68 -42.97 3.39 -4.64
N TYR A 69 -43.37 2.53 -5.57
CA TYR A 69 -44.53 1.65 -5.43
C TYR A 69 -44.26 0.14 -5.58
N ASP A 70 -43.02 -0.30 -5.86
CA ASP A 70 -42.71 -1.72 -5.98
C ASP A 70 -41.85 -2.23 -4.80
N ARG A 71 -42.38 -3.21 -4.07
CA ARG A 71 -41.75 -3.84 -2.90
C ARG A 71 -40.46 -4.56 -3.26
N ASN A 72 -40.35 -5.08 -4.48
CA ASN A 72 -39.14 -5.74 -4.98
C ASN A 72 -38.01 -4.73 -5.18
N THR A 73 -38.35 -3.51 -5.65
CA THR A 73 -37.37 -2.43 -5.85
C THR A 73 -36.79 -1.91 -4.52
N ILE A 74 -37.55 -1.92 -3.43
CA ILE A 74 -37.05 -1.49 -2.11
C ILE A 74 -35.95 -2.42 -1.59
N GLN A 75 -36.10 -3.74 -1.75
CA GLN A 75 -35.10 -4.73 -1.31
C GLN A 75 -33.81 -4.62 -2.13
N GLU A 76 -33.92 -4.41 -3.45
CA GLU A 76 -32.78 -4.21 -4.35
C GLU A 76 -32.02 -2.91 -4.02
N ILE A 77 -32.72 -1.81 -3.72
CA ILE A 77 -32.11 -0.55 -3.30
C ILE A 77 -31.35 -0.72 -1.97
N PHE A 78 -31.88 -1.48 -1.02
CA PHE A 78 -31.21 -1.73 0.26
C PHE A 78 -29.92 -2.56 0.10
N ALA A 79 -29.98 -3.62 -0.72
CA ALA A 79 -28.81 -4.41 -1.07
C ALA A 79 -27.74 -3.57 -1.79
N ALA A 80 -28.16 -2.71 -2.73
CA ALA A 80 -27.28 -1.80 -3.45
C ALA A 80 -26.59 -0.80 -2.49
N LYS A 81 -27.34 -0.19 -1.56
CA LYS A 81 -26.77 0.73 -0.55
C LYS A 81 -25.76 0.05 0.36
N THR A 82 -25.99 -1.21 0.74
CA THR A 82 -25.02 -1.99 1.54
C THR A 82 -23.75 -2.29 0.75
N GLY A 83 -23.87 -2.65 -0.54
CA GLY A 83 -22.73 -2.87 -1.43
C GLY A 83 -21.87 -1.61 -1.64
N LEU A 84 -22.48 -0.43 -1.64
CA LEU A 84 -21.76 0.85 -1.77
C LEU A 84 -20.84 1.14 -0.56
N TRP A 85 -21.27 0.81 0.66
CA TRP A 85 -20.43 0.96 1.86
C TRP A 85 -19.20 0.05 1.80
N ILE A 86 -19.36 -1.17 1.32
CA ILE A 86 -18.24 -2.10 1.13
C ILE A 86 -17.26 -1.55 0.08
N MET A 87 -17.78 -0.96 -1.00
CA MET A 87 -16.96 -0.41 -2.08
C MET A 87 -16.12 0.79 -1.62
N ILE A 88 -16.69 1.71 -0.83
CA ILE A 88 -15.94 2.86 -0.29
C ILE A 88 -14.86 2.43 0.71
N ILE A 89 -15.19 1.50 1.62
CA ILE A 89 -14.22 0.95 2.59
C ILE A 89 -13.08 0.26 1.85
N SER A 90 -13.40 -0.53 0.82
CA SER A 90 -12.39 -1.18 -0.03
C SER A 90 -11.52 -0.15 -0.74
N GLY A 91 -12.11 0.89 -1.32
CA GLY A 91 -11.37 1.97 -1.98
C GLY A 91 -10.37 2.66 -1.06
N ILE A 92 -10.79 3.00 0.17
CA ILE A 92 -9.93 3.60 1.20
C ILE A 92 -8.78 2.64 1.56
N ILE A 93 -9.07 1.36 1.78
CA ILE A 93 -8.06 0.34 2.09
C ILE A 93 -7.02 0.24 0.98
N PHE A 94 -7.45 0.23 -0.29
CA PHE A 94 -6.55 0.18 -1.44
C PHE A 94 -5.65 1.42 -1.52
N ILE A 95 -6.19 2.61 -1.25
CA ILE A 95 -5.41 3.85 -1.21
C ILE A 95 -4.38 3.79 -0.08
N ILE A 96 -4.80 3.49 1.15
CA ILE A 96 -3.88 3.46 2.30
C ILE A 96 -2.80 2.40 2.04
N GLY A 97 -3.16 1.18 1.64
CA GLY A 97 -2.18 0.14 1.30
C GLY A 97 -1.20 0.59 0.21
N GLY A 98 -1.70 1.27 -0.82
CA GLY A 98 -0.89 1.83 -1.89
C GLY A 98 0.10 2.89 -1.41
N VAL A 99 -0.34 3.83 -0.56
CA VAL A 99 0.51 4.86 0.05
C VAL A 99 1.64 4.25 0.86
N PHE A 100 1.34 3.24 1.70
CA PHE A 100 2.37 2.57 2.50
C PHE A 100 3.37 1.80 1.64
N SER A 101 2.90 1.10 0.59
CA SER A 101 3.76 0.39 -0.37
C SER A 101 4.68 1.36 -1.11
N PHE A 102 4.13 2.49 -1.58
CA PHE A 102 4.89 3.53 -2.28
C PHE A 102 5.94 4.17 -1.36
N ASN A 103 5.58 4.46 -0.11
CA ASN A 103 6.49 5.03 0.89
C ASN A 103 7.65 4.08 1.21
N PHE A 104 7.39 2.78 1.39
CA PHE A 104 8.44 1.77 1.55
C PHE A 104 9.40 1.79 0.34
N GLY A 105 8.84 1.72 -0.88
CA GLY A 105 9.64 1.68 -2.10
C GLY A 105 10.50 2.93 -2.33
N ASN A 106 10.03 4.11 -1.92
CA ASN A 106 10.79 5.36 -1.98
C ASN A 106 11.92 5.39 -0.95
N ARG A 107 11.64 5.05 0.31
CA ARG A 107 12.63 5.10 1.40
C ARG A 107 13.81 4.16 1.15
N ILE A 108 13.53 2.91 0.76
CA ILE A 108 14.60 1.94 0.44
C ILE A 108 15.42 2.40 -0.76
N ASN A 109 14.78 2.88 -1.84
CA ASN A 109 15.53 3.34 -3.02
C ASN A 109 16.38 4.58 -2.73
N ALA A 110 15.90 5.51 -1.91
CA ALA A 110 16.67 6.67 -1.49
C ALA A 110 17.89 6.24 -0.67
N ALA A 111 17.68 5.42 0.36
CA ALA A 111 18.74 4.92 1.24
C ALA A 111 19.85 4.15 0.50
N LEU A 112 19.47 3.28 -0.44
CA LEU A 112 20.43 2.53 -1.26
C LEU A 112 21.19 3.41 -2.26
N LYS A 113 20.67 4.58 -2.62
CA LYS A 113 21.36 5.54 -3.51
C LYS A 113 22.32 6.43 -2.73
N SER A 114 21.93 6.84 -1.52
CA SER A 114 22.76 7.67 -0.64
C SER A 114 23.72 6.87 0.24
N ASN A 115 23.66 5.53 0.19
CA ASN A 115 24.44 4.65 1.07
C ASN A 115 24.19 4.97 2.57
N ASP A 116 22.93 5.29 2.89
CA ASP A 116 22.47 5.77 4.20
C ASP A 116 21.80 4.66 4.99
N GLN A 117 22.47 4.21 6.06
CA GLN A 117 21.98 3.14 6.93
C GLN A 117 20.75 3.56 7.76
N ASP A 118 20.65 4.82 8.17
CA ASP A 118 19.51 5.32 8.93
C ASP A 118 18.27 5.40 8.03
N GLY A 119 18.45 5.86 6.79
CA GLY A 119 17.44 5.80 5.75
C GLY A 119 16.96 4.37 5.48
N LEU A 120 17.88 3.39 5.49
CA LEU A 120 17.56 1.98 5.28
C LEU A 120 16.72 1.42 6.43
N ASN A 121 17.10 1.72 7.67
CA ASN A 121 16.34 1.37 8.88
C ASN A 121 14.92 1.97 8.86
N ALA A 122 14.80 3.24 8.45
CA ALA A 122 13.50 3.88 8.26
C ALA A 122 12.65 3.24 7.15
N GLY A 123 13.29 2.76 6.08
CA GLY A 123 12.64 1.98 5.03
C GLY A 123 12.08 0.65 5.53
N PHE A 124 12.83 -0.09 6.34
CA PHE A 124 12.32 -1.31 6.98
C PHE A 124 11.20 -1.05 7.99
N ALA A 125 11.25 0.07 8.71
CA ALA A 125 10.13 0.49 9.56
C ALA A 125 8.85 0.75 8.73
N ALA A 126 8.98 1.39 7.57
CA ALA A 126 7.86 1.57 6.64
C ALA A 126 7.34 0.22 6.09
N LEU A 127 8.23 -0.73 5.81
CA LEU A 127 7.84 -2.09 5.40
C LEU A 127 7.05 -2.82 6.48
N ARG A 128 7.48 -2.72 7.74
CA ARG A 128 6.76 -3.29 8.89
C ARG A 128 5.34 -2.74 8.97
N ASN A 129 5.18 -1.42 8.85
CA ASN A 129 3.87 -0.77 8.90
C ASN A 129 2.98 -1.20 7.72
N TYR A 130 3.56 -1.35 6.52
CA TYR A 130 2.85 -1.88 5.36
C TYR A 130 2.30 -3.29 5.61
N PHE A 131 3.13 -4.22 6.12
CA PHE A 131 2.67 -5.58 6.41
C PHE A 131 1.68 -5.64 7.57
N ALA A 132 1.86 -4.81 8.61
CA ALA A 132 0.89 -4.73 9.71
C ALA A 132 -0.49 -4.29 9.21
N LEU A 133 -0.55 -3.21 8.42
CA LEU A 133 -1.79 -2.75 7.79
C LEU A 133 -2.40 -3.81 6.88
N ARG A 134 -1.57 -4.47 6.04
CA ARG A 134 -2.04 -5.50 5.11
C ARG A 134 -2.58 -6.73 5.84
N GLY A 135 -1.94 -7.13 6.93
CA GLY A 135 -2.41 -8.21 7.80
C GLY A 135 -3.76 -7.90 8.44
N ILE A 136 -3.91 -6.71 9.04
CA ILE A 136 -5.19 -6.26 9.63
C ILE A 136 -6.29 -6.23 8.57
N THR A 137 -5.98 -5.70 7.39
CA THR A 137 -6.92 -5.68 6.24
C THR A 137 -7.39 -7.09 5.89
N LEU A 138 -6.48 -8.06 5.78
CA LEU A 138 -6.82 -9.44 5.45
C LEU A 138 -7.69 -10.10 6.52
N ILE A 139 -7.42 -9.83 7.80
CA ILE A 139 -8.24 -10.34 8.91
C ILE A 139 -9.67 -9.80 8.81
N ILE A 140 -9.83 -8.49 8.57
CA ILE A 140 -11.16 -7.87 8.43
C ILE A 140 -11.92 -8.47 7.25
N VAL A 141 -11.28 -8.60 6.08
CA VAL A 141 -11.89 -9.20 4.89
C VAL A 141 -12.30 -10.65 5.15
N LEU A 142 -11.45 -11.42 5.84
CA LEU A 142 -11.75 -12.81 6.17
C LEU A 142 -12.97 -12.92 7.10
N ILE A 143 -13.06 -12.07 8.13
CA ILE A 143 -14.21 -12.03 9.04
C ILE A 143 -15.49 -11.68 8.27
N LEU A 144 -15.46 -10.66 7.42
CA LEU A 144 -16.62 -10.25 6.62
C LEU A 144 -17.04 -11.35 5.64
N PHE A 145 -16.08 -12.03 5.02
CA PHE A 145 -16.33 -13.17 4.13
C PHE A 145 -17.00 -14.34 4.88
N LEU A 146 -16.51 -14.68 6.08
CA LEU A 146 -17.10 -15.74 6.91
C LEU A 146 -18.52 -15.39 7.37
N ILE A 147 -18.79 -14.14 7.76
CA ILE A 147 -20.14 -13.68 8.09
C ILE A 147 -21.05 -13.77 6.85
N GLY A 148 -20.56 -13.37 5.68
CA GLY A 148 -21.28 -13.48 4.42
C GLY A 148 -21.68 -14.92 4.10
N LEU A 149 -20.74 -15.86 4.23
CA LEU A 149 -21.00 -17.29 4.05
C LEU A 149 -22.00 -17.84 5.08
N ALA A 150 -21.87 -17.47 6.35
CA ALA A 150 -22.77 -17.93 7.41
C ALA A 150 -24.22 -17.46 7.20
N ASN A 151 -24.41 -16.29 6.58
CA ASN A 151 -25.75 -15.79 6.24
C ASN A 151 -26.36 -16.45 4.98
N MET A 152 -25.55 -17.18 4.19
CA MET A 152 -26.02 -17.87 2.97
C MET A 152 -26.43 -19.33 3.21
N VAL A 153 -26.01 -19.92 4.33
CA VAL A 153 -26.32 -21.30 4.76
C VAL A 153 -27.52 -21.29 5.69
#